data_AF-A0A931TAZ7-F1
#
_entry.id   AF-A0A931TAZ7-F1
#
_cell.length_a   1.000
_cell.length_b   1.000
_cell.length_c   1.000
_cell.angle_alpha   90.00
_cell.angle_beta   90.00
_cell.angle_gamma   90.00
#
_symmetry.space_group_name_H-M   'P 1'
#
loop_
_entity.id
_entity.type
_entity.pdbx_description
1 polymer ?
#
loop_
_entity_poly.entity_id
_entity_poly.type
_entity_poly.pdbx_seq_one_letter_code
_entity_poly.pdbx_strand_id
1 'polypeptide(L)'
;MTGKAIIAAMLLAFVSVGTAHATPITHLVTFDTVTETFLGVFAVDDAILALAGTNLPGAVSAFRVEMRESVWDLDLASPASDFSGFRGPIPGEPCTACLFAPSPGFDVLDGAIVGLRGGVFGPSDFPFVDFLVDGFSALPRPGSELIGGTMSIFRVASPPAGVLLLAGVLVLVARGRRVRIRATIARPGGRLLREMSPAKRVS
;
A
#
# COMPACT_ATOMS: atom_id res chain seq x y z
N MET A 1 5.74 -24.20 25.55
CA MET A 1 5.77 -24.42 24.10
C MET A 1 5.82 -23.07 23.43
N THR A 2 6.95 -22.78 22.81
CA THR A 2 7.34 -21.53 22.17
C THR A 2 6.81 -21.47 20.74
N GLY A 3 6.06 -20.43 20.41
CA GLY A 3 5.62 -20.14 19.05
C GLY A 3 5.58 -18.63 18.81
N LYS A 4 6.76 -18.01 18.75
CA LYS A 4 6.90 -16.65 18.18
C LYS A 4 6.65 -16.78 16.68
N ALA A 5 5.47 -16.37 16.22
CA ALA A 5 5.17 -16.29 14.80
C ALA A 5 5.67 -14.95 14.24
N ILE A 6 6.48 -15.10 13.20
CA ILE A 6 7.22 -14.14 12.40
C ILE A 6 6.32 -13.00 11.89
N ILE A 7 6.64 -11.76 12.26
CA ILE A 7 6.19 -10.57 11.55
C ILE A 7 6.94 -10.54 10.22
N ALA A 8 6.30 -11.02 9.16
CA ALA A 8 6.80 -10.86 7.81
C ALA A 8 6.53 -9.42 7.37
N ALA A 9 7.55 -8.58 7.50
CA ALA A 9 7.56 -7.25 6.89
C ALA A 9 7.59 -7.39 5.36
N MET A 10 6.42 -7.32 4.74
CA MET A 10 6.29 -7.25 3.28
C MET A 10 6.54 -5.80 2.84
N LEU A 11 7.80 -5.54 2.48
CA LEU A 11 8.26 -4.24 2.00
C LEU A 11 7.79 -4.05 0.54
N LEU A 12 6.62 -3.44 0.33
CA LEU A 12 6.22 -3.00 -1.01
C LEU A 12 7.00 -1.73 -1.38
N ALA A 13 7.93 -1.87 -2.33
CA ALA A 13 8.67 -0.74 -2.89
C ALA A 13 7.79 -0.04 -3.94
N PHE A 14 7.08 1.01 -3.53
CA PHE A 14 6.47 1.95 -4.48
C PHE A 14 7.54 2.92 -5.00
N VAL A 15 7.88 2.77 -6.29
CA VAL A 15 8.65 3.78 -7.04
C VAL A 15 7.64 4.78 -7.60
N SER A 16 7.67 6.02 -7.13
CA SER A 16 6.87 7.13 -7.68
C SER A 16 7.80 8.25 -8.16
N VAL A 17 7.53 8.73 -9.38
CA VAL A 17 8.28 9.75 -10.13
C VAL A 17 7.76 11.15 -9.73
N GLY A 18 8.69 12.09 -9.60
CA GLY A 18 8.49 13.41 -9.02
C GLY A 18 7.45 14.30 -9.69
N THR A 19 6.43 14.59 -8.91
CA THR A 19 5.71 15.86 -8.79
C THR A 19 5.82 16.25 -7.30
N ALA A 20 5.76 17.53 -6.95
CA ALA A 20 5.66 17.93 -5.54
C ALA A 20 4.31 17.44 -5.00
N HIS A 21 4.27 16.18 -4.61
CA HIS A 21 3.12 15.51 -4.04
C HIS A 21 3.39 15.40 -2.55
N ALA A 22 2.37 15.77 -1.76
CA ALA A 22 2.32 15.43 -0.35
C ALA A 22 2.79 13.98 -0.19
N THR A 23 3.74 13.75 0.71
CA THR A 23 4.32 12.42 0.84
C THR A 23 3.33 11.61 1.66
N PRO A 24 2.62 10.63 1.08
CA PRO A 24 1.61 9.91 1.82
C PRO A 24 2.27 9.17 2.99
N ILE A 25 1.68 9.30 4.17
CA ILE A 25 2.15 8.60 5.36
C ILE A 25 1.37 7.31 5.48
N THR A 26 2.09 6.20 5.50
CA THR A 26 1.51 4.88 5.69
C THR A 26 1.31 4.61 7.18
N HIS A 27 0.07 4.30 7.54
CA HIS A 27 -0.31 3.88 8.88
C HIS A 27 -0.67 2.40 8.86
N LEU A 28 -0.13 1.67 9.83
CA LEU A 28 -0.53 0.31 10.12
C LEU A 28 -1.66 0.35 11.14
N VAL A 29 -2.76 -0.30 10.82
CA VAL A 29 -3.91 -0.45 11.69
C VAL A 29 -3.98 -1.90 12.12
N THR A 30 -4.14 -2.13 13.42
CA THR A 30 -4.39 -3.45 13.96
C THR A 30 -5.76 -3.46 14.62
N PHE A 31 -6.50 -4.52 14.35
CA PHE A 31 -7.89 -4.71 14.73
C PHE A 31 -7.98 -5.95 15.61
N ASP A 32 -8.12 -5.77 16.92
CA ASP A 32 -8.12 -6.87 17.89
C ASP A 32 -9.54 -7.19 18.34
N THR A 33 -10.00 -8.41 18.09
CA THR A 33 -11.21 -8.97 18.68
C THR A 33 -10.83 -9.80 19.92
N VAL A 34 -11.84 -10.33 20.63
CA VAL A 34 -11.61 -11.23 21.79
C VAL A 34 -10.75 -12.46 21.41
N THR A 35 -10.71 -12.85 20.13
CA THR A 35 -10.07 -14.10 19.67
C THR A 35 -9.09 -13.96 18.51
N GLU A 36 -9.17 -12.90 17.71
CA GLU A 36 -8.41 -12.76 16.46
C GLU A 36 -7.93 -11.31 16.26
N THR A 37 -6.73 -11.17 15.71
CA THR A 37 -6.14 -9.88 15.31
C THR A 37 -6.10 -9.77 13.79
N PHE A 38 -6.60 -8.67 13.25
CA PHE A 38 -6.57 -8.36 11.82
C PHE A 38 -5.68 -7.13 11.54
N LEU A 39 -5.21 -7.03 10.30
CA LEU A 39 -4.28 -5.99 9.89
C LEU A 39 -4.90 -5.17 8.75
N GLY A 40 -4.85 -3.85 8.92
CA GLY A 40 -5.20 -2.88 7.90
C GLY A 40 -4.03 -1.95 7.63
N VAL A 41 -3.99 -1.38 6.45
CA VAL A 41 -3.03 -0.37 6.04
C VAL A 41 -3.77 0.74 5.33
N PHE A 42 -3.44 1.99 5.63
CA PHE A 42 -3.91 3.12 4.84
C PHE A 42 -2.79 4.14 4.66
N ALA A 43 -2.90 4.96 3.62
CA ALA A 43 -1.99 6.05 3.35
C ALA A 43 -2.78 7.34 3.16
N VAL A 44 -2.44 8.37 3.94
CA VAL A 44 -3.11 9.68 3.93
C VAL A 44 -2.10 10.80 3.70
N ASP A 45 -2.58 11.90 3.13
CA ASP A 45 -1.83 13.15 2.97
C ASP A 45 -1.29 13.65 4.33
N ASP A 46 0.01 13.98 4.39
CA ASP A 46 0.68 14.41 5.61
C ASP A 46 0.21 15.77 6.12
N ALA A 47 -0.42 16.59 5.27
CA ALA A 47 -1.04 17.86 5.65
C ALA A 47 -2.07 17.69 6.77
N ILE A 48 -2.71 16.51 6.88
CA ILE A 48 -3.67 16.25 7.96
C ILE A 48 -3.00 16.25 9.34
N LEU A 49 -1.72 15.90 9.42
CA LEU A 49 -0.98 15.86 10.69
C LEU A 49 -0.67 17.26 11.22
N ALA A 50 -0.79 18.30 10.40
CA ALA A 50 -0.66 19.69 10.86
C ALA A 50 -1.94 20.20 11.57
N LEU A 51 -3.04 19.45 11.47
CA LEU A 51 -4.33 19.80 12.06
C LEU A 51 -4.55 18.98 13.33
N ALA A 52 -5.07 19.61 14.38
CA ALA A 52 -5.54 18.91 15.57
C ALA A 52 -7.07 18.94 15.60
N GLY A 53 -7.69 17.81 15.93
CA GLY A 53 -9.15 17.72 16.00
C GLY A 53 -9.70 16.33 15.76
N THR A 54 -11.02 16.24 15.77
CA THR A 54 -11.76 14.99 15.54
C THR A 54 -12.51 15.04 14.22
N ASN A 55 -12.68 13.89 13.58
CA ASN A 55 -13.40 13.73 12.33
C ASN A 55 -12.90 14.69 11.24
N LEU A 56 -11.58 14.88 11.14
CA LEU A 56 -10.96 15.70 10.12
C LEU A 56 -11.05 15.00 8.76
N PRO A 57 -11.34 15.72 7.66
CA PRO A 57 -11.26 15.16 6.32
C PRO A 57 -9.80 14.93 5.92
N GLY A 58 -9.54 13.84 5.21
CA GLY A 58 -8.22 13.54 4.65
C GLY A 58 -8.32 12.80 3.32
N ALA A 59 -7.39 13.04 2.40
CA ALA A 59 -7.30 12.29 1.15
C ALA A 59 -6.59 10.97 1.39
N VAL A 60 -7.26 9.85 1.12
CA VAL A 60 -6.69 8.50 1.20
C VAL A 60 -6.17 8.10 -0.17
N SER A 61 -4.90 7.71 -0.24
CA SER A 61 -4.20 7.31 -1.47
C SER A 61 -3.95 5.81 -1.57
N ALA A 62 -4.02 5.10 -0.45
CA ALA A 62 -4.00 3.66 -0.37
C ALA A 62 -4.86 3.23 0.82
N PHE A 63 -5.60 2.14 0.68
CA PHE A 63 -6.38 1.56 1.75
C PHE A 63 -6.52 0.07 1.52
N ARG A 64 -6.23 -0.71 2.55
CA ARG A 64 -6.44 -2.15 2.57
C ARG A 64 -6.82 -2.58 3.98
N VAL A 65 -7.92 -3.29 4.11
CA VAL A 65 -8.30 -4.01 5.33
C VAL A 65 -8.63 -5.43 4.95
N GLU A 66 -8.08 -6.40 5.68
CA GLU A 66 -8.33 -7.82 5.44
C GLU A 66 -8.88 -8.44 6.71
N MET A 67 -10.11 -8.95 6.65
CA MET A 67 -10.75 -9.65 7.75
C MET A 67 -11.31 -10.98 7.26
N ARG A 68 -10.67 -12.07 7.70
CA ARG A 68 -11.03 -13.44 7.33
C ARG A 68 -10.98 -13.63 5.81
N GLU A 69 -12.14 -13.85 5.19
CA GLU A 69 -12.29 -14.12 3.75
C GLU A 69 -12.58 -12.85 2.94
N SER A 70 -12.76 -11.70 3.61
CA SER A 70 -13.08 -10.42 2.97
C SER A 70 -11.87 -9.50 2.95
N VAL A 71 -11.64 -8.91 1.78
CA VAL A 71 -10.58 -7.94 1.52
C VAL A 71 -11.22 -6.66 1.02
N TRP A 72 -11.02 -5.55 1.73
CA TRP A 72 -11.39 -4.21 1.26
C TRP A 72 -10.12 -3.49 0.86
N ASP A 73 -9.80 -3.52 -0.42
CA ASP A 73 -8.60 -2.91 -0.99
C ASP A 73 -8.99 -1.91 -2.09
N LEU A 74 -8.54 -0.67 -1.95
CA LEU A 74 -8.82 0.44 -2.87
C LEU A 74 -8.19 0.21 -4.25
N ASP A 75 -7.08 -0.53 -4.32
CA ASP A 75 -6.30 -0.74 -5.54
C ASP A 75 -6.72 -2.00 -6.31
N LEU A 76 -7.65 -2.79 -5.76
CA LEU A 76 -8.13 -4.04 -6.35
C LEU A 76 -9.57 -3.91 -6.85
N ALA A 77 -9.84 -4.48 -8.02
CA ALA A 77 -11.19 -4.55 -8.58
C ALA A 77 -11.95 -5.80 -8.08
N SER A 78 -13.28 -5.73 -8.11
CA SER A 78 -14.14 -6.89 -7.90
C SER A 78 -13.81 -8.02 -8.89
N PRO A 79 -13.77 -9.30 -8.47
CA PRO A 79 -14.13 -9.81 -7.14
C PRO A 79 -12.96 -9.93 -6.15
N ALA A 80 -11.76 -9.45 -6.49
CA ALA A 80 -10.59 -9.54 -5.59
C ALA A 80 -10.67 -8.58 -4.39
N SER A 81 -11.62 -7.64 -4.43
CA SER A 81 -11.92 -6.69 -3.36
C SER A 81 -13.43 -6.56 -3.20
N ASP A 82 -13.85 -6.55 -1.94
CA ASP A 82 -15.18 -6.16 -1.48
C ASP A 82 -15.29 -4.63 -1.33
N PHE A 83 -14.26 -3.83 -1.66
CA PHE A 83 -14.32 -2.38 -1.53
C PHE A 83 -15.21 -1.74 -2.60
N SER A 84 -16.21 -0.97 -2.18
CA SER A 84 -17.05 -0.13 -3.06
C SER A 84 -17.04 1.35 -2.66
N GLY A 85 -16.61 1.67 -1.45
CA GLY A 85 -16.37 3.04 -1.01
C GLY A 85 -16.21 3.15 0.50
N PHE A 86 -15.98 4.39 0.95
CA PHE A 86 -16.01 4.72 2.37
C PHE A 86 -17.42 5.09 2.81
N ARG A 87 -17.70 4.85 4.09
CA ARG A 87 -18.91 5.31 4.75
C ARG A 87 -18.57 6.10 6.01
N GLY A 88 -19.51 6.86 6.54
CA GLY A 88 -19.35 7.58 7.80
C GLY A 88 -19.73 9.05 7.73
N PRO A 89 -19.73 9.75 8.89
CA PRO A 89 -20.06 11.17 8.92
C PRO A 89 -19.07 11.94 8.07
N ILE A 90 -19.56 12.55 6.99
CA ILE A 90 -18.80 13.50 6.20
C ILE A 90 -18.48 14.68 7.13
N PRO A 91 -17.20 15.08 7.26
CA PRO A 91 -16.81 16.17 8.15
C PRO A 91 -17.63 17.44 7.89
N GLY A 92 -18.34 17.91 8.92
CA GLY A 92 -19.21 19.10 8.84
C GLY A 92 -20.65 18.85 8.37
N GLU A 93 -21.03 17.61 8.04
CA GLU A 93 -22.38 17.30 7.55
C GLU A 93 -23.14 16.30 8.46
N PRO A 94 -24.46 16.48 8.62
CA PRO A 94 -25.29 15.50 9.31
C PRO A 94 -25.42 14.20 8.49
N CYS A 95 -25.15 13.08 9.16
CA CYS A 95 -25.06 11.75 8.54
C CYS A 95 -26.47 11.18 8.24
N THR A 96 -27.06 11.50 7.08
CA THR A 96 -28.39 11.00 6.68
C THR A 96 -28.33 9.77 5.76
N ALA A 97 -27.32 9.68 4.90
CA ALA A 97 -27.03 8.53 4.05
C ALA A 97 -25.51 8.44 3.87
N CYS A 98 -24.83 7.96 4.89
CA CYS A 98 -23.39 8.10 5.08
C CYS A 98 -22.54 7.22 4.14
N LEU A 99 -23.04 6.85 2.96
CA LEU A 99 -22.32 6.09 1.95
C LEU A 99 -21.57 7.02 1.02
N PHE A 100 -20.53 6.49 0.36
CA PHE A 100 -19.70 7.24 -0.58
C PHE A 100 -19.03 8.48 0.05
N ALA A 101 -18.67 8.39 1.32
CA ALA A 101 -17.77 9.36 1.91
C ALA A 101 -16.45 9.38 1.11
N PRO A 102 -15.79 10.54 0.98
CA PRO A 102 -14.52 10.64 0.26
C PRO A 102 -13.39 9.85 0.96
N SER A 103 -13.51 9.68 2.27
CA SER A 103 -12.57 8.97 3.13
C SER A 103 -13.21 8.69 4.51
N PRO A 104 -12.57 7.88 5.36
CA PRO A 104 -12.85 7.87 6.78
C PRO A 104 -12.54 9.24 7.40
N GLY A 105 -13.20 9.57 8.50
CA GLY A 105 -12.79 10.70 9.34
C GLY A 105 -11.55 10.35 10.14
N PHE A 106 -10.65 11.31 10.34
CA PHE A 106 -9.42 11.12 11.12
C PHE A 106 -9.47 11.92 12.42
N ASP A 107 -9.14 11.27 13.53
CA ASP A 107 -8.86 11.96 14.80
C ASP A 107 -7.35 12.17 14.91
N VAL A 108 -6.92 13.43 15.02
CA VAL A 108 -5.50 13.82 15.05
C VAL A 108 -5.19 14.56 16.34
N LEU A 109 -4.18 14.06 17.06
CA LEU A 109 -3.68 14.64 18.30
C LEU A 109 -2.14 14.66 18.25
N ASP A 110 -1.55 15.81 18.57
CA ASP A 110 -0.09 16.00 18.62
C ASP A 110 0.66 15.55 17.35
N GLY A 111 0.05 15.78 16.18
CA GLY A 111 0.62 15.40 14.88
C GLY A 111 0.62 13.90 14.59
N ALA A 112 -0.23 13.13 15.29
CA ALA A 112 -0.44 11.72 15.07
C ALA A 112 -1.94 11.43 14.88
N ILE A 113 -2.24 10.50 13.96
CA ILE A 113 -3.60 9.95 13.83
C ILE A 113 -3.81 8.98 14.98
N VAL A 114 -4.81 9.25 15.82
CA VAL A 114 -5.15 8.47 17.00
C VAL A 114 -6.43 7.66 16.84
N GLY A 115 -7.25 7.98 15.83
CA GLY A 115 -8.49 7.26 15.57
C GLY A 115 -9.01 7.45 14.15
N LEU A 116 -9.92 6.56 13.75
CA LEU A 116 -10.67 6.61 12.49
C LEU A 116 -12.16 6.62 12.79
N ARG A 117 -12.94 7.28 11.95
CA ARG A 117 -14.40 7.34 12.03
C ARG A 117 -15.03 6.97 10.70
N GLY A 118 -16.19 6.33 10.76
CA GLY A 118 -16.93 5.95 9.57
C GLY A 118 -16.80 4.48 9.27
N GLY A 119 -16.28 4.11 8.10
CA GLY A 119 -16.17 2.73 7.68
C GLY A 119 -15.88 2.55 6.20
N VAL A 120 -15.96 1.30 5.75
CA VAL A 120 -15.96 0.89 4.33
C VAL A 120 -17.11 -0.05 4.06
N PHE A 121 -17.64 -0.02 2.85
CA PHE A 121 -18.74 -0.88 2.42
C PHE A 121 -18.44 -1.53 1.08
N GLY A 122 -19.09 -2.67 0.83
CA GLY A 122 -19.04 -3.38 -0.44
C GLY A 122 -20.27 -3.23 -1.34
N PRO A 123 -20.31 -3.96 -2.46
CA PRO A 123 -21.20 -3.67 -3.59
C PRO A 123 -22.69 -3.91 -3.33
N SER A 124 -23.08 -4.41 -2.16
CA SER A 124 -24.46 -4.71 -1.79
C SER A 124 -24.83 -4.18 -0.40
N ASP A 125 -24.24 -3.06 0.01
CA ASP A 125 -24.26 -2.50 1.37
C ASP A 125 -23.79 -3.49 2.45
N PHE A 126 -23.18 -4.59 2.00
CA PHE A 126 -22.78 -5.74 2.77
C PHE A 126 -21.65 -6.44 1.98
N PRO A 127 -20.54 -6.85 2.61
CA PRO A 127 -20.17 -6.59 4.01
C PRO A 127 -19.69 -5.15 4.20
N PHE A 128 -19.70 -4.67 5.45
CA PHE A 128 -19.06 -3.42 5.83
C PHE A 128 -18.24 -3.57 7.10
N VAL A 129 -17.26 -2.67 7.25
CA VAL A 129 -16.48 -2.47 8.47
C VAL A 129 -16.69 -1.02 8.90
N ASP A 130 -17.19 -0.81 10.10
CA ASP A 130 -17.31 0.51 10.72
C ASP A 130 -16.11 0.78 11.62
N PHE A 131 -15.56 1.99 11.53
CA PHE A 131 -14.49 2.51 12.36
C PHE A 131 -15.05 3.44 13.42
N LEU A 132 -14.61 3.21 14.65
CA LEU A 132 -14.90 4.00 15.84
C LEU A 132 -13.55 4.47 16.40
N VAL A 133 -13.56 5.57 17.16
CA VAL A 133 -12.36 6.27 17.66
C VAL A 133 -11.26 5.30 18.13
N ASP A 134 -11.64 4.31 18.94
CA ASP A 134 -10.73 3.32 19.52
C ASP A 134 -11.09 1.87 19.12
N GLY A 135 -11.89 1.67 18.07
CA GLY A 135 -12.44 0.36 17.75
C GLY A 135 -13.02 0.21 16.36
N PHE A 136 -13.56 -0.97 16.10
CA PHE A 136 -14.24 -1.27 14.85
C PHE A 136 -15.37 -2.27 15.07
N SER A 137 -16.30 -2.32 14.13
CA SER A 137 -17.32 -3.37 14.05
C SER A 137 -17.56 -3.80 12.62
N ALA A 138 -17.64 -5.10 12.36
CA ALA A 138 -17.91 -5.67 11.05
C ALA A 138 -19.14 -6.59 11.10
N LEU A 139 -19.95 -6.57 10.04
CA LEU A 139 -21.03 -7.54 9.85
C LEU A 139 -20.57 -8.71 8.97
N PRO A 140 -20.72 -9.97 9.41
CA PRO A 140 -20.46 -11.13 8.56
C PRO A 140 -21.65 -11.47 7.64
N ARG A 141 -21.42 -12.30 6.59
CA ARG A 141 -22.41 -12.68 5.55
C ARG A 141 -23.63 -13.44 6.11
N PRO A 142 -24.72 -13.64 5.33
CA PRO A 142 -26.03 -14.09 5.83
C PRO A 142 -25.95 -15.32 6.74
N GLY A 143 -26.44 -15.15 7.97
CA GLY A 143 -26.38 -16.15 9.06
C GLY A 143 -25.57 -15.73 10.29
N SER A 144 -25.33 -14.44 10.54
CA SER A 144 -24.28 -14.06 11.49
C SER A 144 -24.51 -12.80 12.34
N GLU A 145 -23.78 -12.79 13.46
CA GLU A 145 -23.72 -11.80 14.52
C GLU A 145 -22.60 -10.76 14.26
N LEU A 146 -22.78 -9.52 14.69
CA LEU A 146 -21.76 -8.45 14.63
C LEU A 146 -20.45 -8.87 15.32
N ILE A 147 -19.31 -8.63 14.67
CA ILE A 147 -17.99 -8.82 15.25
C ILE A 147 -17.40 -7.44 15.55
N GLY A 148 -17.04 -7.18 16.80
CA GLY A 148 -16.40 -5.94 17.23
C GLY A 148 -14.99 -6.15 17.78
N GLY A 149 -14.19 -5.09 17.76
CA GLY A 149 -12.84 -5.11 18.32
C GLY A 149 -12.23 -3.72 18.55
N THR A 150 -11.02 -3.69 19.08
CA THR A 150 -10.23 -2.47 19.31
C THR A 150 -9.31 -2.18 18.13
N MET A 151 -9.02 -0.90 17.90
CA MET A 151 -8.14 -0.46 16.82
C MET A 151 -6.88 0.18 17.42
N SER A 152 -5.70 -0.23 16.96
CA SER A 152 -4.44 0.46 17.28
C SER A 152 -3.76 0.96 16.02
N ILE A 153 -3.37 2.24 16.01
CA ILE A 153 -2.75 2.91 14.87
C ILE A 153 -1.26 3.09 15.15
N PHE A 154 -0.42 2.59 14.26
CA PHE A 154 1.02 2.80 14.28
C PHE A 154 1.44 3.61 13.05
N ARG A 155 2.21 4.66 13.26
CA ARG A 155 2.81 5.43 12.17
C ARG A 155 4.05 4.71 11.68
N VAL A 156 4.09 4.35 10.39
CA VAL A 156 5.33 3.91 9.75
C VAL A 156 6.08 5.17 9.31
N ALA A 157 7.27 5.39 9.88
CA ALA A 157 8.10 6.51 9.44
C ALA A 157 8.40 6.35 7.94
N SER A 158 8.05 7.35 7.13
CA SER A 158 8.47 7.36 5.74
C SER A 158 9.99 7.43 5.70
N PRO A 159 10.68 6.56 4.95
CA PRO A 159 12.12 6.66 4.82
C PRO A 159 12.46 8.04 4.26
N PRO A 160 13.46 8.76 4.81
CA PRO A 160 13.80 10.09 4.36
C PRO A 160 14.00 10.08 2.84
N ALA A 161 13.44 11.05 2.13
CA ALA A 161 13.52 11.13 0.67
C ALA A 161 14.98 11.00 0.16
N GLY A 162 15.94 11.54 0.91
CA GLY A 162 17.37 11.40 0.63
C GLY A 162 17.88 9.95 0.61
N VAL A 163 17.37 9.08 1.50
CA VAL A 163 17.73 7.66 1.54
C VAL A 163 17.19 6.92 0.32
N LEU A 164 15.93 7.19 -0.05
CA LEU A 164 15.31 6.61 -1.25
C LEU A 164 16.00 7.09 -2.53
N LEU A 165 16.33 8.39 -2.61
CA LEU A 165 17.08 8.96 -3.73
C LEU A 165 18.47 8.34 -3.85
N LEU A 166 19.20 8.22 -2.73
CA LEU A 166 20.51 7.58 -2.72
C LEU A 166 20.42 6.12 -3.17
N ALA A 167 19.44 5.36 -2.67
CA ALA A 167 19.19 3.99 -3.08
C ALA A 167 18.89 3.90 -4.59
N GLY A 168 18.04 4.78 -5.12
CA GLY A 168 17.74 4.87 -6.54
C GLY A 168 18.97 5.16 -7.40
N VAL A 169 19.80 6.13 -7.00
CA VAL A 169 21.06 6.45 -7.67
C VAL A 169 22.02 5.26 -7.65
N LEU A 170 22.15 4.57 -6.51
CA LEU A 170 23.02 3.39 -6.40
C LEU A 170 22.57 2.25 -7.33
N VAL A 171 21.26 2.01 -7.44
CA VAL A 171 20.69 1.02 -8.37
C VAL A 171 20.99 1.40 -9.83
N LEU A 172 20.85 2.68 -10.20
CA LEU A 172 21.16 3.18 -11.54
C LEU A 172 22.65 3.02 -11.88
N VAL A 173 23.55 3.37 -10.95
CA VAL A 173 25.00 3.19 -11.12
C VAL A 173 25.36 1.71 -11.28
N ALA A 174 24.77 0.83 -10.46
CA ALA A 174 24.99 -0.61 -10.54
C ALA A 174 24.52 -1.19 -11.89
N ARG A 175 23.37 -0.76 -12.42
CA ARG A 175 22.89 -1.16 -13.75
C ARG A 175 23.80 -0.62 -14.87
N GLY A 176 24.20 0.65 -14.81
CA GLY A 176 25.07 1.26 -15.82
C GLY A 176 26.43 0.56 -15.94
N ARG A 177 26.99 0.08 -14.82
CA ARG A 177 28.25 -0.70 -14.82
C ARG A 177 28.11 -2.05 -15.51
N ARG A 178 26.97 -2.74 -15.40
CA ARG A 178 26.75 -4.04 -16.07
C ARG A 178 26.67 -3.91 -17.59
N VAL A 179 26.13 -2.80 -18.11
CA VAL A 179 26.02 -2.57 -19.56
C VAL A 179 27.39 -2.35 -20.20
N ARG A 180 28.30 -1.62 -19.54
CA ARG A 180 29.65 -1.38 -20.08
C ARG A 180 30.52 -2.64 -20.12
N ILE A 181 30.40 -3.53 -19.13
CA ILE A 181 31.22 -4.76 -19.09
C ILE A 181 30.87 -5.72 -20.25
N ARG A 182 29.60 -5.76 -20.70
CA ARG A 182 29.22 -6.55 -21.88
C ARG A 182 29.69 -5.92 -23.21
N ALA A 183 29.77 -4.60 -23.31
CA ALA A 183 30.20 -3.93 -24.53
C ALA A 183 31.71 -4.09 -24.81
N THR A 184 32.53 -4.38 -23.80
CA THR A 184 34.00 -4.51 -23.97
C THR A 184 34.45 -5.93 -24.37
N ILE A 185 33.59 -6.95 -24.26
CA ILE A 185 33.93 -8.34 -24.67
C ILE A 185 33.64 -8.60 -26.16
N ALA A 186 32.91 -7.71 -26.84
CA ALA A 186 32.74 -7.74 -28.29
C ALA A 186 33.85 -6.94 -28.99
N ARG A 187 35.09 -7.42 -28.98
CA ARG A 187 36.11 -6.93 -29.93
C ARG A 187 36.24 -7.91 -31.11
N PRO A 188 36.03 -7.45 -32.35
CA PRO A 188 36.15 -8.24 -33.57
C PRO A 188 37.63 -8.42 -33.89
N GLY A 189 38.12 -9.66 -33.92
CA GLY A 189 39.56 -9.88 -34.00
C GLY A 189 40.04 -11.30 -34.23
N GLY A 190 39.39 -12.06 -35.10
CA GLY A 190 40.04 -13.19 -35.80
C GLY A 190 39.80 -13.01 -37.30
N ARG A 191 40.53 -12.13 -37.99
CA ARG A 191 41.83 -12.40 -38.63
C ARG A 191 41.89 -13.77 -39.32
N LEU A 192 41.51 -13.74 -40.61
CA LEU A 192 42.30 -14.23 -41.75
C LEU A 192 43.40 -15.24 -41.42
N LEU A 193 43.31 -16.44 -42.02
CA LEU A 193 44.39 -17.23 -42.64
C LEU A 193 43.68 -18.43 -43.32
N ARG A 194 43.59 -18.45 -44.66
CA ARG A 194 44.57 -19.04 -45.59
C ARG A 194 44.29 -20.53 -45.80
N GLU A 195 43.77 -20.89 -46.97
CA GLU A 195 44.32 -22.03 -47.71
C GLU A 195 44.04 -21.90 -49.21
N MET A 196 45.15 -21.75 -49.95
CA MET A 196 45.28 -21.89 -51.39
C MET A 196 45.36 -23.39 -51.72
N SER A 197 44.71 -23.88 -52.78
CA SER A 197 45.23 -24.94 -53.67
C SER A 197 44.23 -25.31 -54.78
N PRO A 198 44.62 -26.01 -55.88
CA PRO A 198 45.18 -25.41 -57.08
C PRO A 198 44.39 -25.78 -58.35
N ALA A 199 44.88 -25.27 -59.47
CA ALA A 199 44.42 -25.53 -60.83
C ALA A 199 44.19 -27.02 -61.17
N LYS A 200 43.17 -27.28 -61.99
CA LYS A 200 43.15 -28.45 -62.88
C LYS A 200 42.69 -28.04 -64.28
N ARG A 201 43.67 -28.03 -65.19
CA ARG A 201 43.56 -27.90 -66.64
C ARG A 201 43.16 -29.29 -67.17
N VAL A 202 42.11 -29.40 -67.96
CA VAL A 202 41.93 -30.53 -68.90
C VAL A 202 41.35 -29.97 -70.20
N SER A 203 42.00 -30.44 -71.26
CA SER A 203 41.85 -30.26 -72.72
C SER A 203 40.45 -30.15 -73.27
#